data_AF-D8FTA6-F1
#
_entry.id   AF-D8FTA6-F1
#
_cell.length_a   1.000
_cell.length_b   1.000
_cell.length_c   1.000
_cell.angle_alpha   90.00
_cell.angle_beta   90.00
_cell.angle_gamma   90.00
#
_symmetry.space_group_name_H-M   'P 1'
#
loop_
_entity.id
_entity.type
_entity.pdbx_description
1 polymer ?
#
loop_
_entity_poly.entity_id
_entity_poly.type
_entity_poly.pdbx_seq_one_letter_code
_entity_poly.pdbx_strand_id
1 'polypeptide(L)'
;MSSSDSMISDSDFFICEAFSQILASPPAELAEKFGSETPLAIANYLQNIPPAEQLDSAAMANYITAFCQKPGNENLNERLGEIYDSLDEDGIDKLVKKTGDPDDIATAISQNPRQRINESRDICQSLQSWANNVRNQTNQRNQNATNSN
;
A
#
# COMPACT_ATOMS: atom_id res chain seq x y z
N MET A 1 -12.72 -31.90 -0.88
CA MET A 1 -11.76 -30.99 -1.55
C MET A 1 -11.73 -29.74 -0.71
N SER A 2 -10.66 -29.53 0.04
CA SER A 2 -10.52 -28.35 0.92
C SER A 2 -10.20 -27.15 0.05
N SER A 3 -11.19 -26.29 -0.16
CA SER A 3 -10.94 -24.93 -0.62
C SER A 3 -10.23 -24.23 0.53
N SER A 4 -8.90 -24.20 0.48
CA SER A 4 -8.16 -23.20 1.24
C SER A 4 -8.51 -21.86 0.61
N ASP A 5 -9.65 -21.29 1.01
CA ASP A 5 -9.94 -19.88 0.81
C ASP A 5 -8.75 -19.15 1.43
N SER A 6 -7.85 -18.64 0.59
CA SER A 6 -6.78 -17.75 1.01
C SER A 6 -7.45 -16.48 1.50
N MET A 7 -7.87 -16.48 2.76
CA MET A 7 -8.25 -15.26 3.44
C MET A 7 -7.03 -14.35 3.37
N ILE A 8 -7.18 -13.23 2.66
CA ILE A 8 -6.19 -12.15 2.69
C ILE A 8 -6.03 -11.78 4.15
N SER A 9 -4.80 -11.81 4.63
CA SER A 9 -4.49 -11.33 5.97
C SER A 9 -4.82 -9.85 6.03
N ASP A 10 -5.57 -9.44 7.06
CA ASP A 10 -5.85 -8.02 7.35
C ASP A 10 -4.55 -7.22 7.40
N SER A 11 -3.47 -7.85 7.90
CA SER A 11 -2.15 -7.26 7.92
C SER A 11 -1.58 -6.96 6.52
N ASP A 12 -1.69 -7.89 5.57
CA ASP A 12 -1.19 -7.71 4.21
C ASP A 12 -1.96 -6.59 3.48
N PHE A 13 -3.28 -6.55 3.71
CA PHE A 13 -4.15 -5.50 3.20
C PHE A 13 -3.74 -4.13 3.76
N PHE A 14 -3.59 -4.00 5.08
CA PHE A 14 -3.23 -2.74 5.73
C PHE A 14 -1.82 -2.28 5.37
N ILE A 15 -0.84 -3.18 5.17
CA ILE A 15 0.49 -2.79 4.68
C ILE A 15 0.39 -2.15 3.30
N CYS A 16 -0.37 -2.75 2.38
CA CYS A 16 -0.57 -2.20 1.04
C CYS A 16 -1.29 -0.83 1.10
N GLU A 17 -2.33 -0.73 1.94
CA GLU A 17 -3.09 0.50 2.12
C GLU A 17 -2.23 1.62 2.71
N ALA A 18 -1.54 1.36 3.81
CA ALA A 18 -0.66 2.30 4.50
C ALA A 18 0.41 2.84 3.54
N PHE A 19 1.05 1.95 2.77
CA PHE A 19 2.03 2.37 1.79
C PHE A 19 1.42 3.23 0.68
N SER A 20 0.21 2.88 0.20
CA SER A 20 -0.51 3.69 -0.77
C SER A 20 -0.80 5.10 -0.24
N GLN A 21 -1.17 5.23 1.03
CA GLN A 21 -1.39 6.54 1.66
C GLN A 21 -0.10 7.37 1.72
N ILE A 22 1.02 6.74 2.09
CA ILE A 22 2.35 7.40 2.11
C ILE A 22 2.69 7.96 0.73
N LEU A 23 2.46 7.20 -0.34
CA LEU A 23 2.82 7.62 -1.70
C LEU A 23 1.88 8.68 -2.27
N ALA A 24 0.60 8.66 -1.88
CA ALA A 24 -0.39 9.65 -2.33
C ALA A 24 -0.19 11.02 -1.66
N SER A 25 0.18 11.02 -0.37
CA SER A 25 0.41 12.23 0.41
C SER A 25 1.56 12.01 1.40
N PRO A 26 2.82 12.11 0.93
CA PRO A 26 3.97 11.93 1.81
C PRO A 26 3.96 13.03 2.88
N PRO A 27 4.11 12.69 4.18
CA PRO A 27 4.27 13.68 5.24
C PRO A 27 5.42 14.63 4.93
N ALA A 28 5.36 15.89 5.38
CA ALA A 28 6.38 16.90 5.07
C ALA A 28 7.80 16.43 5.40
N GLU A 29 8.00 15.81 6.57
CA GLU A 29 9.29 15.27 7.00
C GLU A 29 9.81 14.15 6.09
N LEU A 30 8.89 13.31 5.61
CA LEU A 30 9.22 12.26 4.65
C LEU A 30 9.45 12.85 3.26
N ALA A 31 8.71 13.88 2.86
CA ALA A 31 8.87 14.59 1.59
C ALA A 31 10.20 15.35 1.51
N GLU A 32 10.66 15.93 2.62
CA GLU A 32 11.97 16.57 2.74
C GLU A 32 13.11 15.55 2.61
N LYS A 33 12.91 14.34 3.12
CA LYS A 33 13.87 13.22 2.99
C LYS A 33 13.74 12.47 1.67
N PHE A 34 12.56 12.48 1.06
CA PHE A 34 12.31 12.02 -0.29
C PHE A 34 12.95 13.02 -1.25
N GLY A 35 14.28 12.94 -1.37
CA GLY A 35 14.98 13.58 -2.48
C GLY A 35 14.35 13.15 -3.81
N SER A 36 14.65 13.87 -4.88
CA SER A 36 14.06 13.66 -6.21
C SER A 36 14.18 12.23 -6.76
N GLU A 37 15.13 11.44 -6.24
CA GLU A 37 15.39 10.07 -6.65
C GLU A 37 14.57 9.02 -5.87
N THR A 38 14.04 9.36 -4.69
CA THR A 38 13.34 8.40 -3.82
C THR A 38 12.04 7.87 -4.45
N PRO A 39 11.16 8.73 -5.01
CA PRO A 39 9.98 8.25 -5.73
C PRO A 39 10.33 7.34 -6.91
N LEU A 40 11.42 7.64 -7.62
CA LEU A 40 11.90 6.83 -8.72
C LEU A 40 12.45 5.47 -8.26
N ALA A 41 13.18 5.44 -7.13
CA ALA A 41 13.67 4.21 -6.53
C ALA A 41 12.51 3.30 -6.09
N ILE A 42 11.49 3.86 -5.44
CA ILE A 42 10.27 3.13 -5.06
C ILE A 42 9.55 2.60 -6.31
N ALA A 43 9.34 3.47 -7.32
CA ALA A 43 8.68 3.09 -8.56
C ALA A 43 9.43 1.97 -9.30
N ASN A 44 10.75 2.06 -9.41
CA ASN A 44 11.57 1.01 -10.01
C ASN A 44 11.47 -0.31 -9.23
N TYR A 45 11.45 -0.24 -7.91
CA TYR A 45 11.34 -1.43 -7.07
C TYR A 45 9.97 -2.12 -7.26
N LEU A 46 8.86 -1.37 -7.21
CA LEU A 46 7.52 -1.92 -7.41
C LEU A 46 7.31 -2.50 -8.82
N GLN A 47 7.95 -1.92 -9.84
CA GLN A 47 7.87 -2.41 -11.23
C GLN A 47 8.68 -3.69 -11.47
N ASN A 48 9.63 -4.00 -10.59
CA ASN A 48 10.41 -5.24 -10.68
C ASN A 48 9.70 -6.42 -10.00
N ILE A 49 8.53 -6.20 -9.38
CA ILE A 49 7.69 -7.28 -8.85
C ILE A 49 7.22 -8.16 -10.02
N PRO A 50 7.34 -9.49 -9.94
CA PRO A 50 6.86 -10.40 -10.97
C PRO A 50 5.39 -10.14 -11.33
N PRO A 51 4.99 -10.17 -12.62
CA PRO A 51 3.61 -9.85 -13.02
C PRO A 51 2.53 -10.68 -12.32
N ALA A 52 2.83 -11.93 -11.97
CA ALA A 52 1.93 -12.80 -11.22
C ALA A 52 1.66 -12.32 -9.78
N GLU A 53 2.56 -11.51 -9.22
CA GLU A 53 2.57 -11.05 -7.82
C GLU A 53 2.13 -9.58 -7.70
N GLN A 54 2.08 -8.82 -8.81
CA GLN A 54 1.78 -7.38 -8.79
C GLN A 54 0.37 -7.01 -8.30
N LEU A 55 -0.57 -7.94 -8.36
CA LEU A 55 -1.95 -7.76 -7.90
C LEU A 55 -2.31 -8.68 -6.73
N ASP A 56 -1.32 -9.42 -6.21
CA ASP A 56 -1.44 -10.24 -5.01
C ASP A 56 -0.97 -9.41 -3.83
N SER A 57 -1.86 -9.16 -2.87
CA SER A 57 -1.55 -8.29 -1.74
C SER A 57 -0.60 -8.89 -0.73
N ALA A 58 -0.62 -10.21 -0.53
CA ALA A 58 0.35 -10.86 0.34
C ALA A 58 1.74 -10.75 -0.27
N ALA A 59 1.88 -10.99 -1.58
CA ALA A 59 3.15 -10.77 -2.25
C ALA A 59 3.57 -9.30 -2.23
N MET A 60 2.67 -8.38 -2.58
CA MET A 60 2.91 -6.93 -2.60
C MET A 60 3.36 -6.42 -1.22
N ALA A 61 2.66 -6.79 -0.15
CA ALA A 61 3.00 -6.42 1.22
C ALA A 61 4.41 -6.90 1.60
N ASN A 62 4.78 -8.13 1.22
CA ASN A 62 6.13 -8.63 1.44
C ASN A 62 7.19 -7.79 0.71
N TYR A 63 6.97 -7.40 -0.55
CA TYR A 63 7.89 -6.51 -1.25
C TYR A 63 7.99 -5.14 -0.61
N ILE A 64 6.86 -4.54 -0.22
CA ILE A 64 6.81 -3.23 0.44
C ILE A 64 7.60 -3.27 1.75
N THR A 65 7.32 -4.24 2.61
CA THR A 65 8.02 -4.42 3.88
C THR A 65 9.51 -4.59 3.65
N ALA A 66 9.90 -5.47 2.71
CA ALA A 66 11.31 -5.68 2.38
C ALA A 66 12.00 -4.42 1.83
N PHE A 67 11.28 -3.54 1.12
CA PHE A 67 11.82 -2.27 0.67
C PHE A 67 12.03 -1.30 1.83
N CYS A 68 11.03 -1.15 2.71
CA CYS A 68 11.07 -0.22 3.83
C CYS A 68 12.16 -0.60 4.84
N GLN A 69 12.44 -1.90 5.00
CA GLN A 69 13.48 -2.40 5.91
C GLN A 69 14.92 -2.25 5.37
N LYS A 70 15.12 -1.76 4.14
CA LYS A 70 16.47 -1.52 3.62
C LYS A 70 17.17 -0.40 4.40
N PRO A 71 18.51 -0.48 4.58
CA PRO A 71 19.27 0.62 5.16
C PRO A 71 19.04 1.93 4.42
N GLY A 72 18.78 3.02 5.16
CA GLY A 72 18.46 4.34 4.61
C GLY A 72 16.96 4.61 4.43
N ASN A 73 16.09 3.63 4.67
CA ASN A 73 14.62 3.77 4.58
C ASN A 73 13.94 3.79 5.96
N GLU A 74 14.66 4.09 7.04
CA GLU A 74 14.16 3.97 8.41
C GLU A 74 12.90 4.82 8.65
N ASN A 75 12.89 6.06 8.16
CA ASN A 75 11.72 6.95 8.28
C ASN A 75 10.51 6.45 7.48
N LEU A 76 10.77 5.79 6.35
CA LEU A 76 9.70 5.18 5.55
C LEU A 76 9.11 3.97 6.28
N ASN A 77 9.95 3.17 6.91
CA ASN A 77 9.55 2.01 7.71
C ASN A 77 8.77 2.43 8.97
N GLU A 78 9.27 3.43 9.70
CA GLU A 78 8.59 4.01 10.86
C GLU A 78 7.21 4.54 10.46
N ARG A 79 7.14 5.33 9.39
CA ARG A 79 5.86 5.88 8.92
C ARG A 79 4.88 4.82 8.43
N LEU A 80 5.38 3.76 7.80
CA LEU A 80 4.57 2.60 7.43
C LEU A 80 3.94 1.97 8.67
N GLY A 81 4.73 1.80 9.75
CA GLY A 81 4.25 1.31 11.03
C GLY A 81 3.17 2.20 11.64
N GLU A 82 3.39 3.51 11.72
CA GLU A 82 2.41 4.45 12.31
C GLU A 82 1.06 4.44 11.60
N ILE A 83 1.04 4.41 10.26
CA ILE A 83 -0.21 4.37 9.51
C ILE A 83 -0.84 2.98 9.61
N TYR A 84 -0.05 1.92 9.59
CA TYR A 84 -0.52 0.56 9.81
C TYR A 84 -1.23 0.43 11.16
N ASP A 85 -0.59 0.89 12.24
CA ASP A 85 -1.14 0.83 13.60
C ASP A 85 -2.45 1.62 13.70
N SER A 86 -2.51 2.81 13.07
CA SER A 86 -3.74 3.60 13.01
C SER A 86 -4.87 2.90 12.24
N LEU A 87 -4.57 2.20 11.14
CA LEU A 87 -5.56 1.45 10.36
C LEU A 87 -6.05 0.21 11.10
N ASP A 88 -5.16 -0.46 11.83
CA ASP A 88 -5.48 -1.62 12.65
C ASP A 88 -6.33 -1.21 13.88
N GLU A 89 -5.98 -0.10 14.56
CA GLU A 89 -6.76 0.48 15.65
C GLU A 89 -8.17 0.90 15.18
N ASP A 90 -8.29 1.57 14.04
CA ASP A 90 -9.60 1.91 13.44
C ASP A 90 -10.40 0.66 13.07
N GLY A 91 -9.72 -0.43 12.70
CA GLY A 91 -10.29 -1.75 12.48
C GLY A 91 -10.83 -2.37 13.79
N ILE A 92 -10.04 -2.29 14.86
CA ILE A 92 -10.38 -2.78 16.21
C ILE A 92 -11.55 -1.97 16.80
N ASP A 93 -11.56 -0.65 16.69
CA ASP A 93 -12.63 0.20 17.21
C ASP A 93 -13.99 -0.07 16.53
N LYS A 94 -13.96 -0.38 15.23
CA LYS A 94 -15.14 -0.86 14.49
C LYS A 94 -15.60 -2.25 14.95
N LEU A 95 -14.69 -3.09 15.46
CA LEU A 95 -15.01 -4.41 16.04
C LEU A 95 -15.49 -4.30 17.50
N VAL A 96 -14.93 -3.40 18.32
CA VAL A 96 -15.29 -3.23 19.74
C VAL A 96 -16.67 -2.63 19.90
N LYS A 97 -17.03 -1.60 19.09
CA LYS A 97 -18.41 -1.07 19.02
C LYS A 97 -19.46 -2.12 18.66
N LYS A 98 -19.05 -3.25 18.07
CA LYS A 98 -19.90 -4.37 17.66
C LYS A 98 -20.23 -5.36 18.78
N THR A 99 -19.55 -5.29 19.93
CA THR A 99 -19.69 -6.26 21.04
C THR A 99 -20.41 -5.71 22.28
N GLY A 100 -20.86 -4.45 22.25
CA GLY A 100 -21.35 -3.73 23.43
C GLY A 100 -22.86 -3.53 23.57
N ASP A 101 -23.70 -3.80 22.56
CA ASP A 101 -25.15 -3.53 22.63
C ASP A 101 -26.00 -4.69 22.04
N PRO A 102 -26.91 -5.30 22.82
CA PRO A 102 -27.73 -6.43 22.36
C PRO A 102 -28.97 -6.04 21.52
N ASP A 103 -29.34 -4.76 21.46
CA ASP A 103 -30.61 -4.33 20.82
C ASP A 103 -30.45 -3.56 19.50
N ASP A 104 -29.23 -3.27 19.05
CA ASP A 104 -29.03 -2.68 17.72
C ASP A 104 -29.00 -3.80 16.68
N ILE A 105 -30.06 -3.88 15.87
CA ILE A 105 -30.06 -4.57 14.58
C ILE A 105 -29.12 -3.78 13.66
N ALA A 106 -27.82 -3.91 13.92
CA ALA A 106 -26.77 -3.38 13.10
C ALA A 106 -26.80 -4.19 11.81
N THR A 107 -27.18 -3.52 10.72
CA THR A 107 -26.96 -4.01 9.37
C THR A 107 -25.45 -4.27 9.26
N ALA A 108 -25.05 -5.53 9.43
CA ALA A 108 -23.67 -5.90 9.34
C ALA A 108 -23.17 -5.48 7.96
N ILE A 109 -22.37 -4.42 7.88
CA ILE A 109 -21.36 -4.34 6.84
C ILE A 109 -20.29 -5.35 7.26
N SER A 110 -20.67 -6.63 7.22
CA SER A 110 -19.74 -7.72 6.98
C SER A 110 -19.15 -7.35 5.62
N GLN A 111 -17.99 -6.69 5.58
CA GLN A 111 -17.24 -6.59 4.34
C GLN A 111 -17.14 -8.01 3.81
N ASN A 112 -17.84 -8.27 2.71
CA ASN A 112 -17.87 -9.58 2.09
C ASN A 112 -16.40 -9.93 1.81
N PRO A 113 -15.90 -11.14 2.14
CA PRO A 113 -14.53 -11.52 1.81
C PRO A 113 -14.15 -11.22 0.36
N ARG A 114 -15.11 -11.32 -0.58
CA ARG A 114 -14.93 -10.91 -1.99
C ARG A 114 -14.71 -9.41 -2.16
N GLN A 115 -15.41 -8.58 -1.39
CA GLN A 115 -15.23 -7.14 -1.40
C GLN A 115 -13.84 -6.78 -0.90
N ARG A 116 -13.36 -7.40 0.19
CA ARG A 116 -11.99 -7.19 0.69
C ARG A 116 -10.92 -7.66 -0.32
N ILE A 117 -11.15 -8.78 -1.00
CA ILE A 117 -10.26 -9.24 -2.10
C ILE A 117 -10.20 -8.20 -3.23
N ASN A 118 -11.34 -7.64 -3.62
CA ASN A 118 -11.37 -6.61 -4.66
C ASN A 118 -10.67 -5.33 -4.20
N GLU A 119 -10.97 -4.82 -3.00
CA GLU A 119 -10.33 -3.64 -2.42
C GLU A 119 -8.81 -3.82 -2.35
N SER A 120 -8.35 -4.99 -1.91
CA SER A 120 -6.94 -5.34 -1.83
C SER A 120 -6.24 -5.33 -3.20
N ARG A 121 -6.90 -5.89 -4.21
CA ARG A 121 -6.43 -5.88 -5.59
C ARG A 121 -6.39 -4.45 -6.16
N ASP A 122 -7.41 -3.64 -5.87
CA ASP A 122 -7.50 -2.26 -6.34
C ASP A 122 -6.38 -1.37 -5.75
N ILE A 123 -6.01 -1.61 -4.49
CA ILE A 123 -4.84 -0.95 -3.86
C ILE A 123 -3.56 -1.36 -4.57
N CYS A 124 -3.34 -2.66 -4.81
CA CYS A 124 -2.16 -3.14 -5.54
C CYS A 124 -2.08 -2.53 -6.95
N GLN A 125 -3.21 -2.45 -7.64
CA GLN A 125 -3.30 -1.81 -8.95
C GLN A 125 -3.00 -0.31 -8.89
N SER A 126 -3.43 0.37 -7.82
CA SER A 126 -3.14 1.80 -7.59
C SER A 126 -1.65 2.04 -7.36
N LEU A 127 -0.98 1.20 -6.57
CA LEU A 127 0.47 1.23 -6.36
C LEU A 127 1.26 1.03 -7.66
N GLN A 128 0.85 0.05 -8.47
CA GLN A 128 1.46 -0.19 -9.79
C GLN A 128 1.21 0.99 -10.76
N SER A 129 0.02 1.58 -10.73
CA SER A 129 -0.31 2.75 -11.53
C SER A 129 0.51 3.97 -11.12
N TRP A 130 0.68 4.20 -9.82
CA TRP A 130 1.56 5.24 -9.29
C TRP A 130 3.00 5.05 -9.78
N ALA A 131 3.54 3.84 -9.67
CA ALA A 131 4.91 3.53 -10.09
C ALA A 131 5.12 3.77 -11.60
N ASN A 132 4.15 3.38 -12.43
CA ASN A 132 4.15 3.66 -13.86
C ASN A 132 4.14 5.17 -14.16
N ASN A 133 3.32 5.94 -13.44
CA ASN A 133 3.23 7.38 -13.62
C ASN A 133 4.57 8.07 -13.31
N VAL A 134 5.24 7.70 -12.21
CA VAL A 134 6.56 8.25 -11.84
C VAL A 134 7.61 7.98 -12.92
N ARG A 135 7.67 6.75 -13.47
CA ARG A 135 8.60 6.40 -14.55
C ARG A 135 8.31 7.19 -15.83
N ASN A 136 7.04 7.31 -16.21
CA ASN A 136 6.64 8.04 -17.41
C ASN A 136 7.00 9.53 -17.31
N GLN A 137 6.76 10.16 -16.16
CA GLN A 137 7.17 11.54 -15.91
C GLN A 137 8.68 11.72 -15.98
N THR A 138 9.45 10.77 -15.45
CA THR A 138 10.92 10.79 -15.49
C THR A 138 11.43 10.66 -16.93
N ASN A 139 10.88 9.72 -17.70
CA ASN A 139 11.25 9.53 -19.10
C ASN A 139 10.93 10.77 -19.95
N GLN A 140 9.78 11.41 -19.73
CA GLN A 140 9.41 12.66 -20.41
C GLN A 140 10.36 13.81 -20.07
N ARG A 141 10.74 13.97 -18.79
CA ARG A 141 11.73 14.98 -18.38
C ARG A 141 13.08 14.75 -19.07
N ASN A 142 13.53 13.51 -19.14
CA ASN A 142 14.80 13.16 -19.78
C ASN A 142 14.76 13.43 -21.29
N GLN A 143 13.68 13.07 -21.98
CA GLN A 143 13.54 13.35 -23.42
C GLN A 143 13.49 14.86 -23.73
N ASN A 144 12.83 15.65 -22.89
CA ASN A 144 12.77 17.10 -23.07
C ASN A 144 14.12 17.78 -22.79
N ALA A 145 14.92 17.26 -21.86
CA ALA A 145 16.28 17.74 -21.61
C ALA A 145 17.23 17.45 -22.79
N THR A 146 17.08 16.30 -23.45
CA THR A 146 17.89 15.94 -24.63
C THR A 146 17.53 16.76 -25.88
N ASN A 147 16.27 17.18 -26.02
CA ASN A 147 15.78 17.96 -27.17
C ASN A 147 16.00 19.48 -27.02
N SER A 148 16.53 19.94 -25.89
CA SER A 148 16.77 21.37 -25.60
C SER A 148 18.26 21.76 -25.67
N ASN A 149 19.13 20.86 -26.13
CA ASN A 149 20.57 21.08 -26.41
C ASN A 149 20.83 21.03 -27.92
#